data_AF-A0A0E4HAE0-F1
#
_entry.id   AF-A0A0E4HAE0-F1
#
_cell.length_a   1.000
_cell.length_b   1.000
_cell.length_c   1.000
_cell.angle_alpha   90.00
_cell.angle_beta   90.00
_cell.angle_gamma   90.00
#
_symmetry.space_group_name_H-M   'P 1'
#
loop_
_entity.id
_entity.type
_entity.pdbx_description
1 polymer ?
#
loop_
_entity_poly.entity_id
_entity_poly.type
_entity_poly.pdbx_seq_one_letter_code
_entity_poly.pdbx_strand_id
1 'polypeptide(L)'
;MVENLNRSLTVALCLLLAFCASVFIGEETLISIVAIIFLLAELGISYFLLKKRTALHWIYMGAVTVEVLFVMTGSFWALAVSIVLLLVSGIWNEFFQGMGRKRAMFILVVRKALFSLAALTVSVLWVINLYAQPIVKSIELPADRKSEIDPAKLDPPAVMLKNIETMNAFGSRTTGSEGHNQFIAWLEQQVADMGLSINRDNYTFDRWEEKKSSIIIDNQEIHVSSAYPYSGETDANGVAGELVYTKRGDYAKAKGKIAVVEVKNLKHFPIGLVMNVRKAFPARSKIPSSEGDLVLTTGLKEAHLDEAKAMGVKAVILVWEGVSDEKVEQQYLPFTTDYAGIPAVWINGTDGQKVIHAAKVHQEGTVILEADVQKDAPTESFYVKIEGRNKNESIIVNTHTDGVNVIEEDGAIGML
;
A
#
# COMPACT_ATOMS: atom_id res chain seq x y z
N MET A 1 26.77 -42.47 16.84
CA MET A 1 26.14 -41.81 18.00
C MET A 1 26.40 -40.30 17.96
N VAL A 2 27.67 -39.87 17.92
CA VAL A 2 28.07 -38.45 17.80
C VAL A 2 27.43 -37.74 16.61
N GLU A 3 27.36 -38.39 15.44
CA GLU A 3 26.76 -37.81 14.22
C GLU A 3 25.25 -37.56 14.32
N ASN A 4 24.49 -38.51 14.90
CA ASN A 4 23.06 -38.34 15.11
C ASN A 4 22.76 -37.26 16.15
N LEU A 5 23.61 -37.14 17.17
CA LEU A 5 23.50 -36.09 18.17
C LEU A 5 23.79 -34.71 17.56
N ASN A 6 24.84 -34.59 16.75
CA ASN A 6 25.15 -33.36 16.02
C ASN A 6 23.96 -32.94 15.15
N ARG A 7 23.45 -33.85 14.31
CA ARG A 7 22.33 -33.56 13.40
C ARG A 7 21.08 -33.04 14.12
N SER A 8 20.66 -33.69 15.21
CA SER A 8 19.48 -33.27 15.96
C SER A 8 19.67 -31.92 16.63
N LEU A 9 20.87 -31.64 17.14
CA LEU A 9 21.20 -30.33 17.72
C LEU A 9 21.23 -29.24 16.65
N THR A 10 21.82 -29.50 15.49
CA THR A 10 21.87 -28.54 14.37
C THR A 10 20.47 -28.15 13.90
N VAL A 11 19.56 -29.13 13.76
CA VAL A 11 18.16 -28.87 13.37
C VAL A 11 17.47 -27.99 14.40
N ALA A 12 17.57 -28.36 15.69
CA ALA A 12 16.93 -27.61 16.77
C ALA A 12 17.46 -26.16 16.85
N LEU A 13 18.76 -25.96 16.67
CA LEU A 13 19.37 -24.64 16.77
C LEU A 13 19.07 -23.75 15.56
N CYS A 14 19.08 -24.27 14.34
CA CYS A 14 18.67 -23.51 13.15
C CYS A 14 17.22 -23.00 13.27
N LEU A 15 16.32 -23.86 13.74
CA LEU A 15 14.92 -23.49 13.94
C LEU A 15 14.75 -22.50 15.10
N LEU A 16 15.52 -22.67 16.19
CA LEU A 16 15.52 -21.74 17.31
C LEU A 16 16.05 -20.36 16.91
N LEU A 17 17.12 -20.30 16.10
CA LEU A 17 17.68 -19.02 15.63
C LEU A 17 16.73 -18.31 14.67
N ALA A 18 16.09 -19.04 13.75
CA ALA A 18 15.04 -18.49 12.89
C ALA A 18 13.85 -17.96 13.72
N PHE A 19 13.48 -18.66 14.79
CA PHE A 19 12.45 -18.21 15.73
C PHE A 19 12.89 -16.96 16.50
N CYS A 20 14.10 -16.95 17.07
CA CYS A 20 14.60 -15.79 17.81
C CYS A 20 14.68 -14.54 16.92
N ALA A 21 15.20 -14.68 15.70
CA ALA A 21 15.34 -13.59 14.73
C ALA A 21 13.99 -13.03 14.25
N SER A 22 12.89 -13.77 14.43
CA SER A 22 11.53 -13.32 14.10
C SER A 22 10.74 -12.82 15.32
N VAL A 23 11.24 -13.03 16.55
CA VAL A 23 10.49 -12.75 17.80
C VAL A 23 11.08 -11.59 18.60
N PHE A 24 12.40 -11.46 18.67
CA PHE A 24 13.07 -10.48 19.54
C PHE A 24 13.44 -9.20 18.77
N ILE A 25 12.45 -8.32 18.61
CA ILE A 25 12.61 -7.01 17.94
C ILE A 25 13.56 -6.10 18.75
N GLY A 26 14.52 -5.48 18.08
CA GLY A 26 15.59 -4.65 18.65
C GLY A 26 16.87 -5.42 19.01
N GLU A 27 16.85 -6.76 18.96
CA GLU A 27 18.00 -7.63 19.23
C GLU A 27 18.51 -8.36 17.97
N GLU A 28 18.05 -7.94 16.78
CA GLU A 28 18.28 -8.63 15.51
C GLU A 28 19.78 -8.75 15.22
N THR A 29 20.53 -7.68 15.48
CA THR A 29 22.00 -7.67 15.26
C THR A 29 22.70 -8.70 16.15
N LEU A 30 22.29 -8.82 17.41
CA LEU A 30 22.86 -9.80 18.35
C LEU A 30 22.54 -11.23 17.91
N ILE A 31 21.31 -11.48 17.48
CA ILE A 31 20.85 -12.79 17.02
C ILE A 31 21.55 -13.21 15.74
N SER A 32 21.74 -12.28 14.80
CA SER A 32 22.52 -12.49 13.57
C SER A 32 23.99 -12.82 13.85
N ILE A 33 24.63 -12.15 14.82
CA ILE A 33 25.99 -12.48 15.24
C ILE A 33 26.06 -13.91 15.82
N VAL A 34 25.10 -14.29 16.66
CA VAL A 34 25.01 -15.64 17.21
C VAL A 34 24.78 -16.68 16.10
N ALA A 35 23.94 -16.37 15.11
CA ALA A 35 23.70 -17.23 13.96
C ALA A 35 24.97 -17.43 13.11
N ILE A 36 25.75 -16.37 12.86
CA ILE A 36 27.03 -16.45 12.14
C ILE A 36 28.01 -17.36 12.87
N ILE A 37 28.20 -17.14 14.18
CA ILE A 37 29.13 -17.94 15.00
C ILE A 37 28.74 -19.42 14.95
N PHE A 38 27.45 -19.71 15.11
CA PHE A 38 26.94 -21.07 15.06
C PHE A 38 27.15 -21.73 13.70
N LEU A 39 26.79 -21.06 12.61
CA LEU A 39 26.91 -21.60 11.25
C LEU A 39 28.38 -21.85 10.87
N LEU A 40 29.29 -20.97 11.28
CA LEU A 40 30.74 -21.17 11.09
C LEU A 40 31.27 -22.36 11.90
N ALA A 41 30.79 -22.54 13.14
CA ALA A 41 31.15 -23.69 13.95
C ALA A 41 30.66 -25.01 13.33
N GLU A 42 29.43 -25.06 12.81
CA GLU A 42 28.89 -26.23 12.11
C GLU A 42 29.66 -26.55 10.82
N LEU A 43 30.01 -25.52 10.04
CA LEU A 43 30.88 -25.68 8.88
C LEU A 43 32.24 -26.28 9.29
N GLY A 44 32.84 -25.78 10.38
CA GLY A 44 34.10 -26.29 10.93
C GLY A 44 34.02 -27.75 11.41
N ILE A 45 33.02 -28.09 12.22
CA ILE A 45 32.78 -29.46 12.71
C ILE A 45 32.60 -30.42 11.52
N SER A 46 31.79 -30.03 10.55
CA SER A 46 31.51 -30.89 9.40
C SER A 46 32.75 -31.10 8.50
N TYR A 47 33.55 -30.06 8.28
CA TYR A 47 34.73 -30.14 7.41
C TYR A 47 35.92 -30.84 8.07
N PHE A 48 36.21 -30.54 9.33
CA PHE A 48 37.41 -30.99 10.02
C PHE A 48 37.20 -32.26 10.84
N LEU A 49 36.07 -32.38 11.55
CA LEU A 49 35.79 -33.53 12.42
C LEU A 49 35.08 -34.65 11.67
N LEU A 50 34.03 -34.33 10.90
CA LEU A 50 33.22 -35.33 10.21
C LEU A 50 33.68 -35.61 8.76
N LYS A 51 34.57 -34.76 8.21
CA LYS A 51 35.09 -34.83 6.83
C LYS A 51 34.00 -35.00 5.76
N LYS A 52 32.84 -34.35 5.94
CA LYS A 52 31.71 -34.41 5.00
C LYS A 52 31.53 -33.11 4.26
N ARG A 53 31.16 -33.22 2.99
CA ARG A 53 30.68 -32.11 2.17
C ARG A 53 29.34 -32.49 1.56
N THR A 54 28.30 -31.76 1.94
CA THR A 54 26.93 -31.96 1.43
C THR A 54 26.41 -30.65 0.87
N ALA A 55 25.38 -30.70 0.03
CA ALA A 55 24.74 -29.51 -0.54
C ALA A 55 24.30 -28.48 0.52
N LEU A 56 24.00 -28.95 1.75
CA LEU A 56 23.64 -28.11 2.89
C LEU A 56 24.73 -27.10 3.30
N HIS A 57 26.00 -27.36 2.99
CA HIS A 57 27.09 -26.45 3.30
C HIS A 57 27.02 -25.16 2.48
N TRP A 58 26.54 -25.25 1.24
CA TRP A 58 26.30 -24.08 0.40
C TRP A 58 25.17 -23.22 0.97
N ILE A 59 24.15 -23.85 1.58
CA ILE A 59 23.06 -23.15 2.26
C ILE A 59 23.57 -22.45 3.52
N TYR A 60 24.43 -23.09 4.32
CA TYR A 60 25.06 -22.45 5.49
C TYR A 60 25.96 -21.28 5.11
N MET A 61 26.80 -21.42 4.08
CA MET A 61 27.63 -20.30 3.61
C MET A 61 26.77 -19.15 3.05
N GLY A 62 25.68 -19.47 2.36
CA GLY A 62 24.68 -18.48 1.93
C GLY A 62 24.05 -17.75 3.12
N ALA A 63 23.60 -18.47 4.14
CA ALA A 63 23.03 -17.91 5.36
C ALA A 63 24.04 -17.00 6.08
N VAL A 64 25.29 -17.44 6.26
CA VAL A 64 26.36 -16.60 6.84
C VAL A 64 26.56 -15.32 6.04
N THR A 65 26.61 -15.41 4.70
CA THR A 65 26.80 -14.25 3.83
C THR A 65 25.66 -13.25 3.99
N VAL A 66 24.42 -13.74 4.05
CA VAL A 66 23.23 -12.91 4.20
C VAL A 66 23.14 -12.29 5.61
N GLU A 67 23.49 -13.03 6.66
CA GLU A 67 23.58 -12.48 8.03
C GLU A 67 24.64 -11.37 8.13
N VAL A 68 25.82 -11.56 7.51
CA VAL A 68 26.86 -10.52 7.48
C VAL A 68 26.37 -9.29 6.72
N LEU A 69 25.70 -9.47 5.58
CA LEU A 69 25.10 -8.37 4.83
C LEU A 69 24.05 -7.63 5.66
N PHE A 70 23.21 -8.34 6.42
CA PHE A 70 22.25 -7.72 7.33
C PHE A 70 22.97 -6.88 8.41
N VAL A 71 23.96 -7.45 9.11
CA VAL A 71 24.72 -6.73 10.16
C VAL A 71 25.39 -5.47 9.62
N MET A 72 25.87 -5.49 8.37
CA MET A 72 26.52 -4.34 7.74
C MET A 72 25.56 -3.25 7.26
N THR A 73 24.35 -3.62 6.85
CA THR A 73 23.44 -2.72 6.10
C THR A 73 22.17 -2.36 6.85
N GLY A 74 21.81 -3.11 7.89
CA GLY A 74 20.49 -3.04 8.51
C GLY A 74 19.34 -3.41 7.57
N SER A 75 19.63 -4.01 6.41
CA SER A 75 18.64 -4.29 5.37
C SER A 75 17.65 -5.36 5.80
N PHE A 76 16.38 -4.98 5.92
CA PHE A 76 15.28 -5.90 6.25
C PHE A 76 15.23 -7.13 5.34
N TRP A 77 15.44 -6.96 4.03
CA TRP A 77 15.40 -8.06 3.08
C TRP A 77 16.52 -9.08 3.30
N ALA A 78 17.69 -8.64 3.79
CA ALA A 78 18.75 -9.55 4.18
C ALA A 78 18.34 -10.40 5.39
N LEU A 79 17.74 -9.80 6.42
CA LEU A 79 17.24 -10.54 7.59
C LEU A 79 16.17 -11.58 7.19
N ALA A 80 15.20 -11.17 6.37
CA ALA A 80 14.14 -12.05 5.89
C ALA A 80 14.69 -13.26 5.09
N VAL A 81 15.66 -13.02 4.20
CA VAL A 81 16.33 -14.09 3.45
C VAL A 81 17.11 -15.01 4.38
N SER A 82 17.75 -14.49 5.43
CA SER A 82 18.46 -15.33 6.40
C SER A 82 17.51 -16.26 7.16
N ILE A 83 16.39 -15.73 7.66
CA ILE A 83 15.37 -16.54 8.35
C ILE A 83 14.89 -17.69 7.46
N VAL A 84 14.64 -17.41 6.17
CA VAL A 84 14.26 -18.45 5.19
C VAL A 84 15.37 -19.50 5.04
N LEU A 85 16.63 -19.09 4.92
CA LEU A 85 17.77 -20.01 4.78
C LEU A 85 18.00 -20.88 6.02
N LEU A 86 17.77 -20.34 7.23
CA LEU A 86 17.82 -21.09 8.49
C LEU A 86 16.67 -22.11 8.59
N LEU A 87 15.46 -21.74 8.17
CA LEU A 87 14.30 -22.65 8.11
C LEU A 87 14.53 -23.77 7.09
N VAL A 88 14.95 -23.42 5.87
CA VAL A 88 15.31 -24.39 4.82
C VAL A 88 16.40 -25.32 5.30
N SER A 89 17.40 -24.80 6.00
CA SER A 89 18.48 -25.62 6.56
C SER A 89 17.99 -26.63 7.60
N GLY A 90 17.15 -26.20 8.54
CA GLY A 90 16.57 -27.08 9.56
C GLY A 90 15.71 -28.18 8.92
N ILE A 91 14.86 -27.81 7.96
CA ILE A 91 14.00 -28.76 7.24
C ILE A 91 14.84 -29.73 6.39
N TRP A 92 15.83 -29.23 5.63
CA TRP A 92 16.64 -30.07 4.75
C TRP A 92 17.39 -31.16 5.53
N ASN A 93 17.96 -30.79 6.68
CA ASN A 93 18.73 -31.70 7.52
C ASN A 93 17.84 -32.77 8.19
N GLU A 94 16.57 -32.45 8.42
CA GLU A 94 15.58 -33.36 9.01
C GLU A 94 15.02 -34.38 8.00
N PHE A 95 14.81 -33.97 6.74
CA PHE A 95 14.12 -34.80 5.74
C PHE A 95 15.06 -35.56 4.79
N PHE A 96 16.22 -35.01 4.44
CA PHE A 96 17.04 -35.55 3.35
C PHE A 96 18.34 -36.22 3.81
N GLN A 97 18.78 -36.02 5.05
CA GLN A 97 19.96 -36.71 5.59
C GLN A 97 19.56 -37.92 6.45
N GLY A 98 19.48 -39.10 5.82
CA GLY A 98 19.34 -40.40 6.52
C GLY A 98 18.17 -41.26 6.05
N MET A 99 18.14 -41.64 4.78
CA MET A 99 17.18 -42.64 4.27
C MET A 99 17.58 -44.06 4.72
N GLY A 100 16.99 -44.53 5.81
CA GLY A 100 17.15 -45.90 6.28
C GLY A 100 16.02 -46.38 7.19
N ARG A 101 14.89 -46.81 6.58
CA ARG A 101 13.90 -47.85 7.00
C ARG A 101 12.44 -47.48 6.66
N LYS A 102 11.88 -48.18 5.66
CA LYS A 102 10.56 -47.95 5.05
C LYS A 102 9.45 -48.76 5.75
N ARG A 103 8.69 -48.12 6.66
CA ARG A 103 7.23 -48.30 6.86
C ARG A 103 6.68 -47.45 8.01
N ALA A 104 7.46 -47.25 9.09
CA ALA A 104 7.17 -46.18 10.07
C ALA A 104 7.36 -44.77 9.45
N MET A 105 8.14 -44.69 8.37
CA MET A 105 8.54 -43.48 7.67
C MET A 105 7.35 -42.66 7.13
N PHE A 106 6.28 -43.28 6.62
CA PHE A 106 5.18 -42.52 6.00
C PHE A 106 4.36 -41.73 7.03
N ILE A 107 3.95 -42.37 8.13
CA ILE A 107 3.19 -41.71 9.20
C ILE A 107 4.05 -40.65 9.90
N LEU A 108 5.35 -40.92 10.09
CA LEU A 108 6.28 -39.98 10.72
C LEU A 108 6.59 -38.77 9.81
N VAL A 109 6.73 -38.99 8.50
CA VAL A 109 6.91 -37.91 7.51
C VAL A 109 5.65 -37.06 7.37
N VAL A 110 4.46 -37.69 7.31
CA VAL A 110 3.18 -36.95 7.25
C VAL A 110 2.96 -36.15 8.52
N ARG A 111 3.20 -36.73 9.71
CA ARG A 111 3.07 -36.03 10.99
C ARG A 111 4.06 -34.86 11.11
N LYS A 112 5.30 -35.03 10.65
CA LYS A 112 6.32 -33.97 10.65
C LYS A 112 6.05 -32.87 9.61
N ALA A 113 5.51 -33.22 8.44
CA ALA A 113 5.08 -32.27 7.42
C ALA A 113 3.88 -31.44 7.92
N LEU A 114 2.90 -32.07 8.56
CA LEU A 114 1.77 -31.39 9.19
C LEU A 114 2.23 -30.46 10.32
N PHE A 115 3.19 -30.89 11.16
CA PHE A 115 3.76 -30.02 12.19
C PHE A 115 4.54 -28.84 11.62
N SER A 116 5.33 -29.05 10.56
CA SER A 116 6.11 -27.99 9.91
C SER A 116 5.20 -26.99 9.19
N LEU A 117 4.14 -27.49 8.53
CA LEU A 117 3.12 -26.64 7.89
C LEU A 117 2.31 -25.87 8.94
N ALA A 118 1.96 -26.50 10.06
CA ALA A 118 1.29 -25.83 11.18
C ALA A 118 2.21 -24.77 11.81
N ALA A 119 3.48 -25.07 12.03
CA ALA A 119 4.46 -24.11 12.56
C ALA A 119 4.68 -22.94 11.60
N LEU A 120 4.80 -23.19 10.30
CA LEU A 120 4.89 -22.15 9.28
C LEU A 120 3.61 -21.29 9.24
N THR A 121 2.44 -21.92 9.27
CA THR A 121 1.15 -21.22 9.25
C THR A 121 0.97 -20.37 10.50
N VAL A 122 1.30 -20.90 11.69
CA VAL A 122 1.27 -20.15 12.95
C VAL A 122 2.29 -19.00 12.91
N SER A 123 3.49 -19.23 12.39
CA SER A 123 4.52 -18.17 12.28
C SER A 123 4.08 -17.07 11.31
N VAL A 124 3.49 -17.40 10.16
CA VAL A 124 2.96 -16.44 9.19
C VAL A 124 1.78 -15.67 9.77
N LEU A 125 0.80 -16.36 10.38
CA LEU A 125 -0.35 -15.70 11.02
C LEU A 125 0.09 -14.83 12.20
N TRP A 126 1.12 -15.23 12.93
CA TRP A 126 1.63 -14.46 14.07
C TRP A 126 2.45 -13.26 13.62
N VAL A 127 3.28 -13.40 12.58
CA VAL A 127 3.94 -12.28 11.88
C VAL A 127 2.90 -11.27 11.40
N ILE A 128 1.86 -11.71 10.67
CA ILE A 128 0.77 -10.83 10.23
C ILE A 128 0.11 -10.12 11.42
N ASN A 129 -0.18 -10.85 12.51
CA ASN A 129 -0.78 -10.26 13.72
C ASN A 129 0.16 -9.25 14.43
N LEU A 130 1.47 -9.47 14.37
CA LEU A 130 2.49 -8.60 14.97
C LEU A 130 2.71 -7.33 14.15
N TYR A 131 2.75 -7.45 12.82
CA TYR A 131 2.82 -6.29 11.91
C TYR A 131 1.49 -5.52 11.84
N ALA A 132 0.39 -6.16 12.21
CA ALA A 132 -0.88 -5.47 12.44
C ALA A 132 -0.92 -4.72 13.78
N GLN A 133 0.04 -4.90 14.70
CA GLN A 133 0.08 -4.07 15.91
C GLN A 133 0.68 -2.69 15.58
N PRO A 134 0.10 -1.59 16.05
CA PRO A 134 0.67 -0.26 15.85
C PRO A 134 2.09 -0.21 16.42
N ILE A 135 3.05 0.34 15.66
CA ILE A 135 4.42 0.63 16.12
C ILE A 135 4.42 1.58 17.33
N VAL A 136 3.29 2.27 17.55
CA VAL A 136 3.05 3.18 18.66
C VAL A 136 2.41 2.40 19.81
N LYS A 137 3.09 2.32 20.96
CA LYS A 137 2.44 1.88 22.21
C LYS A 137 1.33 2.87 22.55
N SER A 138 0.09 2.41 22.60
CA SER A 138 -1.02 3.22 23.10
C SER A 138 -0.70 3.62 24.53
N ILE A 139 -0.70 4.94 24.79
CA ILE A 139 -0.60 5.44 26.15
C ILE A 139 -1.93 5.12 26.83
N GLU A 140 -1.93 4.15 27.75
CA GLU A 140 -3.08 3.95 28.63
C GLU A 140 -3.17 5.16 29.56
N LEU A 141 -4.32 5.85 29.50
CA LEU A 141 -4.61 6.89 30.47
C LEU A 141 -4.62 6.26 31.88
N PRO A 142 -4.10 6.94 32.91
CA PRO A 142 -4.19 6.47 34.29
C PRO A 142 -5.63 6.09 34.64
N ALA A 143 -5.83 4.94 35.29
CA ALA A 143 -7.17 4.39 35.59
C ALA A 143 -8.06 5.31 36.44
N ASP A 144 -7.47 6.26 37.14
CA ASP A 144 -8.11 7.31 37.93
C ASP A 144 -8.51 8.54 37.11
N ARG A 145 -7.98 8.70 35.88
CA ARG A 145 -8.29 9.80 34.99
C ARG A 145 -9.53 9.47 34.15
N LYS A 146 -10.71 9.78 34.69
CA LYS A 146 -11.96 9.83 33.91
C LYS A 146 -11.90 11.03 32.95
N SER A 147 -11.49 10.83 31.71
CA SER A 147 -11.63 11.82 30.66
C SER A 147 -13.06 11.77 30.10
N GLU A 148 -14.01 12.31 30.85
CA GLU A 148 -15.34 12.58 30.27
C GLU A 148 -15.24 13.86 29.45
N ILE A 149 -15.54 13.75 28.15
CA ILE A 149 -15.69 14.91 27.28
C ILE A 149 -16.94 15.64 27.76
N ASP A 150 -16.79 16.89 28.18
CA ASP A 150 -17.91 17.75 28.54
C ASP A 150 -18.64 18.17 27.25
N PRO A 151 -19.85 17.65 26.97
CA PRO A 151 -20.54 17.94 25.72
C PRO A 151 -20.93 19.41 25.60
N ALA A 152 -21.00 20.14 26.73
CA ALA A 152 -21.30 21.57 26.72
C ALA A 152 -20.12 22.43 26.19
N LYS A 153 -18.93 21.82 26.03
CA LYS A 153 -17.75 22.46 25.42
C LYS A 153 -17.58 22.14 23.94
N LEU A 154 -18.41 21.25 23.39
CA LEU A 154 -18.38 20.93 21.98
C LEU A 154 -19.34 21.84 21.22
N ASP A 155 -18.97 22.17 19.99
CA ASP A 155 -19.88 22.85 19.09
C ASP A 155 -21.15 22.03 18.86
N PRO A 156 -22.33 22.67 18.83
CA PRO A 156 -23.57 21.96 18.55
C PRO A 156 -23.57 21.46 17.10
N PRO A 157 -24.29 20.36 16.78
CA PRO A 157 -24.33 19.79 15.44
C PRO A 157 -24.70 20.78 14.32
N ALA A 158 -25.51 21.80 14.64
CA ALA A 158 -25.88 22.85 13.69
C ALA A 158 -24.69 23.74 13.28
N VAL A 159 -23.75 24.01 14.18
CA VAL A 159 -22.52 24.76 13.87
C VAL A 159 -21.60 23.91 13.01
N MET A 160 -21.42 22.64 13.38
CA MET A 160 -20.65 21.68 12.58
C MET A 160 -21.20 21.56 11.15
N LEU A 161 -22.52 21.40 11.01
CA LEU A 161 -23.17 21.33 9.70
C LEU A 161 -22.94 22.62 8.89
N LYS A 162 -23.10 23.80 9.51
CA LYS A 162 -22.85 25.09 8.85
C LYS A 162 -21.41 25.22 8.37
N ASN A 163 -20.44 24.79 9.17
CA ASN A 163 -19.03 24.83 8.78
C ASN A 163 -18.75 23.85 7.62
N ILE A 164 -19.35 22.67 7.63
CA ILE A 164 -19.28 21.70 6.51
C ILE A 164 -19.91 22.27 5.24
N GLU A 165 -21.07 22.93 5.35
CA GLU A 165 -21.72 23.63 4.24
C GLU A 165 -20.85 24.76 3.69
N THR A 166 -20.17 25.50 4.57
CA THR A 166 -19.22 26.56 4.18
C THR A 166 -18.03 25.96 3.42
N MET A 167 -17.42 24.91 3.94
CA MET A 167 -16.34 24.19 3.26
C MET A 167 -16.78 23.69 1.87
N ASN A 168 -17.97 23.11 1.78
CA ASN A 168 -18.51 22.62 0.50
C ASN A 168 -18.81 23.75 -0.49
N ALA A 169 -19.13 24.96 -0.02
CA ALA A 169 -19.36 26.11 -0.88
C ALA A 169 -18.09 26.58 -1.63
N PHE A 170 -16.88 26.21 -1.15
CA PHE A 170 -15.63 26.44 -1.88
C PHE A 170 -15.42 25.50 -3.08
N GLY A 171 -16.28 24.50 -3.26
CA GLY A 171 -16.22 23.55 -4.38
C GLY A 171 -15.19 22.44 -4.16
N SER A 172 -14.63 21.92 -5.26
CA SER A 172 -13.59 20.89 -5.21
C SER A 172 -12.31 21.43 -4.56
N ARG A 173 -11.80 20.71 -3.57
CA ARG A 173 -10.61 21.07 -2.80
C ARG A 173 -9.46 20.13 -3.13
N THR A 174 -9.30 19.74 -4.40
CA THR A 174 -8.05 19.09 -4.82
C THR A 174 -6.87 19.99 -4.44
N THR A 175 -5.73 19.39 -4.06
CA THR A 175 -4.59 20.12 -3.53
C THR A 175 -4.23 21.31 -4.44
N GLY A 176 -4.00 22.49 -3.84
CA GLY A 176 -3.68 23.74 -4.54
C GLY A 176 -4.77 24.31 -5.46
N SER A 177 -6.00 23.76 -5.48
CA SER A 177 -7.12 24.38 -6.18
C SER A 177 -7.54 25.70 -5.53
N GLU A 178 -8.28 26.53 -6.25
CA GLU A 178 -8.89 27.74 -5.69
C GLU A 178 -9.76 27.40 -4.47
N GLY A 179 -10.59 26.35 -4.57
CA GLY A 179 -11.42 25.90 -3.46
C GLY A 179 -10.63 25.45 -2.24
N HIS A 180 -9.49 24.77 -2.46
CA HIS A 180 -8.59 24.36 -1.39
C HIS A 180 -7.96 25.57 -0.69
N ASN A 181 -7.43 26.52 -1.45
CA ASN A 181 -6.79 27.72 -0.90
C ASN A 181 -7.78 28.64 -0.18
N GLN A 182 -9.02 28.76 -0.69
CA GLN A 182 -10.09 29.47 0.00
C GLN A 182 -10.49 28.79 1.31
N PHE A 183 -10.52 27.45 1.34
CA PHE A 183 -10.81 26.71 2.55
C PHE A 183 -9.72 26.88 3.61
N ILE A 184 -8.43 26.80 3.22
CA ILE A 184 -7.32 27.08 4.13
C ILE A 184 -7.44 28.51 4.69
N ALA A 185 -7.61 29.51 3.82
CA ALA A 185 -7.73 30.91 4.27
C ALA A 185 -8.91 31.11 5.23
N TRP A 186 -10.03 30.41 5.01
CA TRP A 186 -11.16 30.42 5.92
C TRP A 186 -10.82 29.79 7.27
N LEU A 187 -10.17 28.61 7.31
CA LEU A 187 -9.73 27.97 8.55
C LEU A 187 -8.76 28.87 9.33
N GLU A 188 -7.81 29.49 8.65
CA GLU A 188 -6.88 30.45 9.25
C GLU A 188 -7.62 31.64 9.87
N GLN A 189 -8.63 32.17 9.19
CA GLN A 189 -9.44 33.25 9.75
C GLN A 189 -10.18 32.79 11.01
N GLN A 190 -10.78 31.59 11.00
CA GLN A 190 -11.44 31.02 12.18
C GLN A 190 -10.48 30.89 13.37
N VAL A 191 -9.26 30.40 13.12
CA VAL A 191 -8.21 30.29 14.15
C VAL A 191 -7.74 31.66 14.65
N ALA A 192 -7.59 32.63 13.76
CA ALA A 192 -7.24 34.00 14.14
C ALA A 192 -8.32 34.66 15.00
N ASP A 193 -9.60 34.43 14.69
CA ASP A 193 -10.74 34.92 15.46
C ASP A 193 -10.80 34.32 16.88
N MET A 194 -10.23 33.12 17.07
CA MET A 194 -10.02 32.51 18.39
C MET A 194 -8.85 33.15 19.17
N GLY A 195 -8.12 34.08 18.57
CA GLY A 195 -6.95 34.74 19.17
C GLY A 195 -5.68 33.88 19.17
N LEU A 196 -5.62 32.86 18.32
CA LEU A 196 -4.47 31.96 18.22
C LEU A 196 -3.46 32.44 17.16
N SER A 197 -2.18 32.19 17.42
CA SER A 197 -1.10 32.55 16.49
C SER A 197 -0.87 31.44 15.47
N ILE A 198 -0.92 31.80 14.20
CA ILE A 198 -0.80 30.90 13.05
C ILE A 198 0.63 30.91 12.52
N ASN A 199 1.19 29.73 12.31
CA ASN A 199 2.44 29.51 11.59
C ASN A 199 2.11 28.84 10.25
N ARG A 200 2.86 29.14 9.20
CA ARG A 200 2.62 28.67 7.83
C ARG A 200 3.88 28.06 7.25
N ASP A 201 3.69 26.97 6.54
CA ASP A 201 4.67 26.35 5.67
C ASP A 201 4.10 26.37 4.24
N ASN A 202 4.75 27.13 3.36
CA ASN A 202 4.30 27.33 1.98
C ASN A 202 4.95 26.31 1.05
N TYR A 203 4.16 25.83 0.09
CA TYR A 203 4.58 24.86 -0.92
C TYR A 203 4.12 25.30 -2.31
N THR A 204 4.85 24.82 -3.32
CA THR A 204 4.43 24.91 -4.71
C THR A 204 4.63 23.57 -5.39
N PHE A 205 3.80 23.28 -6.40
CA PHE A 205 3.92 22.10 -7.23
C PHE A 205 3.23 22.31 -8.58
N ASP A 206 3.55 21.47 -9.56
CA ASP A 206 2.86 21.49 -10.84
C ASP A 206 1.50 20.80 -10.70
N ARG A 207 0.43 21.57 -10.70
CA ARG A 207 -0.93 21.06 -10.53
C ARG A 207 -1.55 20.72 -11.88
N TRP A 208 -2.13 19.53 -11.97
CA TRP A 208 -2.87 19.05 -13.14
C TRP A 208 -4.38 19.03 -12.84
N GLU A 209 -5.20 19.54 -13.75
CA GLU A 209 -6.66 19.52 -13.61
C GLU A 209 -7.35 19.18 -14.94
N GLU A 210 -8.19 18.15 -14.91
CA GLU A 210 -9.05 17.78 -16.02
C GLU A 210 -10.02 18.92 -16.38
N LYS A 211 -10.15 19.20 -17.68
CA LYS A 211 -11.21 20.05 -18.24
C LYS A 211 -12.25 19.25 -18.99
N LYS A 212 -11.81 18.26 -19.76
CA LYS A 212 -12.68 17.42 -20.56
C LYS A 212 -12.04 16.08 -20.84
N SER A 213 -12.82 15.02 -20.72
CA SER A 213 -12.46 13.70 -21.22
C SER A 213 -13.59 13.08 -22.03
N SER A 214 -13.23 12.37 -23.09
CA SER A 214 -14.19 11.59 -23.90
C SER A 214 -13.46 10.53 -24.73
N ILE A 215 -14.18 9.48 -25.11
CA ILE A 215 -13.71 8.49 -26.09
C ILE A 215 -14.66 8.53 -27.28
N ILE A 216 -14.14 8.51 -28.50
CA ILE A 216 -14.94 8.48 -29.72
C ILE A 216 -14.63 7.21 -30.51
N ILE A 217 -15.64 6.42 -30.82
CA ILE A 217 -15.56 5.22 -31.67
C ILE A 217 -16.72 5.27 -32.66
N ASP A 218 -16.47 5.07 -33.95
CA ASP A 218 -17.50 5.13 -35.00
C ASP A 218 -18.37 6.41 -34.95
N ASN A 219 -17.73 7.56 -34.70
CA ASN A 219 -18.38 8.88 -34.52
C ASN A 219 -19.38 8.94 -33.35
N GLN A 220 -19.37 7.96 -32.45
CA GLN A 220 -20.16 7.97 -31.22
C GLN A 220 -19.26 8.28 -30.04
N GLU A 221 -19.70 9.24 -29.22
CA GLU A 221 -19.07 9.54 -27.95
C GLU A 221 -19.42 8.47 -26.93
N ILE A 222 -18.40 7.97 -26.25
CA ILE A 222 -18.49 7.00 -25.17
C ILE A 222 -18.12 7.74 -23.89
N HIS A 223 -19.00 7.63 -22.90
CA HIS A 223 -18.86 8.24 -21.58
C HIS A 223 -17.56 7.76 -20.89
N VAL A 224 -16.82 8.72 -20.34
CA VAL A 224 -15.65 8.48 -19.50
C VAL A 224 -16.08 8.67 -18.05
N SER A 225 -15.79 7.70 -17.20
CA SER A 225 -16.19 7.76 -15.78
C SER A 225 -15.34 8.73 -14.97
N SER A 226 -14.06 8.83 -15.30
CA SER A 226 -13.13 9.79 -14.70
C SER A 226 -11.82 9.83 -15.51
N ALA A 227 -11.13 10.98 -15.50
CA ALA A 227 -9.74 10.99 -15.92
C ALA A 227 -8.84 10.22 -14.94
N TYR A 228 -7.71 9.72 -15.43
CA TYR A 228 -6.62 9.29 -14.56
C TYR A 228 -5.80 10.53 -14.18
N PRO A 229 -5.81 10.98 -12.90
CA PRO A 229 -5.13 12.19 -12.49
C PRO A 229 -3.63 12.14 -12.82
N TYR A 230 -3.07 13.24 -13.31
CA TYR A 230 -1.65 13.32 -13.67
C TYR A 230 -1.20 12.31 -14.75
N SER A 231 -2.12 11.71 -15.52
CA SER A 231 -1.70 10.79 -16.60
C SER A 231 -1.02 11.53 -17.74
N GLY A 232 -1.66 12.53 -18.32
CA GLY A 232 -1.19 13.31 -19.45
C GLY A 232 -2.37 14.02 -20.11
N GLU A 233 -2.11 14.71 -21.19
CA GLU A 233 -3.13 15.54 -21.86
C GLU A 233 -3.07 15.40 -23.38
N THR A 234 -4.19 15.68 -24.02
CA THR A 234 -4.33 15.84 -25.47
C THR A 234 -4.75 17.27 -25.79
N ASP A 235 -4.63 17.67 -27.06
CA ASP A 235 -5.37 18.83 -27.54
C ASP A 235 -6.87 18.49 -27.73
N ALA A 236 -7.66 19.47 -28.18
CA ALA A 236 -9.09 19.30 -28.44
C ALA A 236 -9.43 18.31 -29.57
N ASN A 237 -8.45 17.93 -30.41
CA ASN A 237 -8.65 16.90 -31.44
C ASN A 237 -8.43 15.49 -30.89
N GLY A 238 -7.82 15.38 -29.71
CA GLY A 238 -7.50 14.10 -29.09
C GLY A 238 -6.37 13.35 -29.81
N VAL A 239 -6.16 12.11 -29.39
CA VAL A 239 -5.24 11.19 -30.03
C VAL A 239 -6.01 10.03 -30.67
N ALA A 240 -5.86 9.89 -31.98
CA ALA A 240 -6.49 8.83 -32.75
C ALA A 240 -5.55 7.63 -32.96
N GLY A 241 -6.12 6.43 -32.97
CA GLY A 241 -5.46 5.21 -33.39
C GLY A 241 -6.29 3.95 -33.16
N GLU A 242 -5.80 2.86 -33.75
CA GLU A 242 -6.30 1.52 -33.50
C GLU A 242 -6.37 1.22 -32.00
N LEU A 243 -7.52 0.73 -31.53
CA LEU A 243 -7.73 0.24 -30.17
C LEU A 243 -7.22 -1.19 -30.08
N VAL A 244 -6.41 -1.49 -29.04
CA VAL A 244 -5.86 -2.82 -28.83
C VAL A 244 -6.10 -3.28 -27.40
N TYR A 245 -6.80 -4.40 -27.27
CA TYR A 245 -7.00 -5.05 -26.00
C TYR A 245 -5.70 -5.67 -25.50
N THR A 246 -5.24 -5.25 -24.31
CA THR A 246 -4.01 -5.75 -23.71
C THR A 246 -4.09 -5.85 -22.19
N LYS A 247 -3.01 -6.28 -21.55
CA LYS A 247 -2.88 -6.37 -20.09
C LYS A 247 -2.03 -5.22 -19.57
N ARG A 248 -2.31 -4.77 -18.34
CA ARG A 248 -1.42 -3.85 -17.60
C ARG A 248 0.01 -4.40 -17.58
N GLY A 249 0.98 -3.55 -17.86
CA GLY A 249 2.41 -3.92 -17.95
C GLY A 249 2.81 -4.78 -19.16
N ASP A 250 1.88 -5.11 -20.07
CA ASP A 250 2.20 -5.79 -21.33
C ASP A 250 1.69 -4.93 -22.50
N TYR A 251 2.42 -3.85 -22.78
CA TYR A 251 2.01 -2.85 -23.78
C TYR A 251 2.57 -3.10 -25.18
N ALA A 252 3.30 -4.19 -25.40
CA ALA A 252 4.03 -4.43 -26.65
C ALA A 252 3.11 -4.42 -27.89
N LYS A 253 1.87 -4.94 -27.74
CA LYS A 253 0.87 -4.98 -28.83
C LYS A 253 0.24 -3.62 -29.14
N ALA A 254 0.33 -2.67 -28.21
CA ALA A 254 -0.28 -1.35 -28.32
C ALA A 254 0.72 -0.25 -28.75
N LYS A 255 1.93 -0.62 -29.19
CA LYS A 255 2.91 0.34 -29.72
C LYS A 255 2.34 1.15 -30.89
N GLY A 256 2.35 2.48 -30.77
CA GLY A 256 1.79 3.41 -31.75
C GLY A 256 0.26 3.46 -31.81
N LYS A 257 -0.41 2.84 -30.83
CA LYS A 257 -1.86 2.57 -30.79
C LYS A 257 -2.45 2.96 -29.43
N ILE A 258 -3.75 2.78 -29.25
CA ILE A 258 -4.44 3.05 -27.98
C ILE A 258 -4.61 1.72 -27.24
N ALA A 259 -4.11 1.64 -26.02
CA ALA A 259 -4.22 0.44 -25.20
C ALA A 259 -5.57 0.42 -24.46
N VAL A 260 -6.26 -0.72 -24.48
CA VAL A 260 -7.47 -0.95 -23.68
C VAL A 260 -7.18 -2.06 -22.68
N VAL A 261 -7.32 -1.75 -21.39
CA VAL A 261 -6.92 -2.63 -20.30
C VAL A 261 -8.07 -2.79 -19.31
N GLU A 262 -8.47 -4.03 -19.05
CA GLU A 262 -9.43 -4.32 -17.98
C GLU A 262 -8.75 -4.39 -16.61
N VAL A 263 -9.35 -3.72 -15.62
CA VAL A 263 -8.90 -3.69 -14.23
C VAL A 263 -10.01 -4.21 -13.33
N LYS A 264 -9.79 -5.43 -12.85
CA LYS A 264 -10.72 -6.10 -11.94
C LYS A 264 -10.67 -5.53 -10.52
N ASN A 265 -11.80 -5.06 -10.02
CA ASN A 265 -11.98 -4.62 -8.64
C ASN A 265 -11.70 -5.76 -7.63
N LEU A 266 -10.98 -5.44 -6.56
CA LEU A 266 -10.64 -6.37 -5.48
C LEU A 266 -11.77 -6.49 -4.45
N LYS A 267 -12.91 -7.06 -4.86
CA LYS A 267 -14.11 -7.19 -4.00
C LYS A 267 -13.87 -7.92 -2.68
N HIS A 268 -13.14 -9.03 -2.70
CA HIS A 268 -12.98 -9.92 -1.54
C HIS A 268 -11.61 -9.78 -0.87
N PHE A 269 -11.00 -8.60 -0.97
CA PHE A 269 -9.74 -8.35 -0.29
C PHE A 269 -9.95 -8.42 1.23
N PRO A 270 -9.16 -9.22 1.97
CA PRO A 270 -9.30 -9.34 3.41
C PRO A 270 -8.74 -8.08 4.10
N ILE A 271 -9.53 -7.01 4.07
CA ILE A 271 -9.12 -5.65 4.51
C ILE A 271 -8.54 -5.63 5.92
N GLY A 272 -9.04 -6.50 6.80
CA GLY A 272 -8.54 -6.66 8.18
C GLY A 272 -7.11 -7.17 8.30
N LEU A 273 -6.49 -7.66 7.21
CA LEU A 273 -5.06 -8.01 7.20
C LEU A 273 -4.15 -6.80 6.99
N VAL A 274 -4.65 -5.70 6.43
CA VAL A 274 -3.85 -4.51 6.10
C VAL A 274 -4.34 -3.25 6.81
N MET A 275 -5.58 -3.24 7.29
CA MET A 275 -6.17 -2.11 8.00
C MET A 275 -6.90 -2.58 9.27
N ASN A 276 -6.66 -1.87 10.37
CA ASN A 276 -7.36 -2.09 11.64
C ASN A 276 -8.49 -1.08 11.80
N VAL A 277 -9.67 -1.57 12.20
CA VAL A 277 -10.77 -0.69 12.60
C VAL A 277 -10.46 -0.11 13.97
N ARG A 278 -10.15 1.19 14.03
CA ARG A 278 -9.94 1.90 15.30
C ARG A 278 -11.26 2.21 16.02
N LYS A 279 -12.26 2.69 15.27
CA LYS A 279 -13.58 3.06 15.77
C LYS A 279 -14.60 2.98 14.63
N ALA A 280 -15.87 2.83 14.98
CA ALA A 280 -16.98 2.88 14.04
C ALA A 280 -18.08 3.79 14.58
N PHE A 281 -18.66 4.60 13.70
CA PHE A 281 -19.85 5.40 14.00
C PHE A 281 -20.89 5.22 12.89
N PRO A 282 -22.15 4.83 13.20
CA PRO A 282 -22.62 4.33 14.50
C PRO A 282 -21.79 3.13 15.03
N ALA A 283 -21.88 2.89 16.34
CA ALA A 283 -21.12 1.81 16.95
C ALA A 283 -21.46 0.46 16.30
N ARG A 284 -20.44 -0.37 16.02
CA ARG A 284 -20.53 -1.68 15.36
C ARG A 284 -20.93 -1.64 13.87
N SER A 285 -20.92 -0.49 13.22
CA SER A 285 -20.93 -0.42 11.76
C SER A 285 -19.74 -1.19 11.18
N LYS A 286 -19.98 -1.90 10.07
CA LYS A 286 -18.95 -2.65 9.34
C LYS A 286 -18.70 -1.98 8.00
N ILE A 287 -17.47 -2.04 7.52
CA ILE A 287 -17.14 -1.68 6.14
C ILE A 287 -17.88 -2.67 5.21
N PRO A 288 -18.68 -2.20 4.25
CA PRO A 288 -19.32 -3.08 3.27
C PRO A 288 -18.26 -3.86 2.49
N SER A 289 -18.19 -5.18 2.67
CA SER A 289 -17.14 -6.00 2.06
C SER A 289 -17.45 -6.46 0.63
N SER A 290 -18.66 -6.23 0.12
CA SER A 290 -19.12 -6.81 -1.15
C SER A 290 -18.75 -5.99 -2.39
N GLU A 291 -18.38 -4.73 -2.22
CA GLU A 291 -18.18 -3.80 -3.34
C GLU A 291 -16.71 -3.46 -3.62
N GLY A 292 -15.78 -3.99 -2.83
CA GLY A 292 -14.36 -3.70 -2.94
C GLY A 292 -13.99 -2.25 -2.63
N ASP A 293 -12.69 -1.99 -2.62
CA ASP A 293 -12.10 -0.68 -2.38
C ASP A 293 -11.33 -0.25 -3.64
N LEU A 294 -11.71 0.91 -4.20
CA LEU A 294 -11.13 1.39 -5.46
C LEU A 294 -9.73 1.98 -5.24
N VAL A 295 -9.48 2.59 -4.09
CA VAL A 295 -8.16 3.11 -3.71
C VAL A 295 -7.18 1.94 -3.62
N LEU A 296 -7.55 0.87 -2.90
CA LEU A 296 -6.74 -0.34 -2.85
C LEU A 296 -6.60 -1.03 -4.20
N THR A 297 -7.66 -1.06 -5.01
CA THR A 297 -7.56 -1.67 -6.33
C THR A 297 -6.58 -0.91 -7.21
N THR A 298 -6.69 0.42 -7.28
CA THR A 298 -5.77 1.24 -8.09
C THR A 298 -4.34 1.21 -7.56
N GLY A 299 -4.14 1.18 -6.23
CA GLY A 299 -2.83 1.04 -5.62
C GLY A 299 -2.18 -0.35 -5.79
N LEU A 300 -2.95 -1.44 -5.77
CA LEU A 300 -2.41 -2.81 -5.96
C LEU A 300 -2.37 -3.27 -7.41
N LYS A 301 -3.11 -2.60 -8.30
CA LYS A 301 -3.19 -2.90 -9.74
C LYS A 301 -2.86 -1.67 -10.55
N GLU A 302 -1.68 -1.13 -10.30
CA GLU A 302 -1.13 -0.01 -11.06
C GLU A 302 -1.22 -0.27 -12.57
N ALA A 303 -1.51 0.80 -13.30
CA ALA A 303 -1.63 0.75 -14.75
C ALA A 303 -0.27 0.61 -15.44
N HIS A 304 0.85 0.98 -14.81
CA HIS A 304 2.18 1.03 -15.44
C HIS A 304 2.20 1.96 -16.66
N LEU A 305 1.72 3.20 -16.49
CA LEU A 305 1.65 4.21 -17.56
C LEU A 305 3.04 4.64 -18.05
N ASP A 306 4.05 4.59 -17.20
CA ASP A 306 5.46 4.79 -17.53
C ASP A 306 5.94 3.76 -18.58
N GLU A 307 5.59 2.49 -18.41
CA GLU A 307 5.89 1.44 -19.38
C GLU A 307 5.13 1.66 -20.69
N ALA A 308 3.85 2.00 -20.63
CA ALA A 308 3.04 2.31 -21.81
C ALA A 308 3.66 3.45 -22.63
N LYS A 309 4.06 4.54 -21.96
CA LYS A 309 4.74 5.68 -22.58
C LYS A 309 6.06 5.28 -23.21
N ALA A 310 6.91 4.53 -22.49
CA ALA A 310 8.20 4.07 -23.00
C ALA A 310 8.06 3.19 -24.26
N MET A 311 6.97 2.43 -24.38
CA MET A 311 6.66 1.62 -25.57
C MET A 311 6.05 2.42 -26.73
N GLY A 312 5.76 3.71 -26.54
CA GLY A 312 5.14 4.57 -27.54
C GLY A 312 3.65 4.27 -27.73
N VAL A 313 2.95 3.82 -26.69
CA VAL A 313 1.48 3.81 -26.66
C VAL A 313 0.98 5.25 -26.72
N LYS A 314 -0.13 5.47 -27.44
CA LYS A 314 -0.69 6.81 -27.67
C LYS A 314 -1.58 7.29 -26.52
N ALA A 315 -2.40 6.40 -25.97
CA ALA A 315 -3.26 6.62 -24.82
C ALA A 315 -3.64 5.27 -24.17
N VAL A 316 -4.10 5.30 -22.93
CA VAL A 316 -4.55 4.12 -22.18
C VAL A 316 -5.98 4.30 -21.70
N ILE A 317 -6.87 3.40 -22.10
CA ILE A 317 -8.24 3.31 -21.59
C ILE A 317 -8.30 2.17 -20.58
N LEU A 318 -8.65 2.50 -19.34
CA LEU A 318 -8.75 1.55 -18.24
C LEU A 318 -10.22 1.24 -17.97
N VAL A 319 -10.62 -0.02 -18.13
CA VAL A 319 -12.00 -0.47 -17.96
C VAL A 319 -12.18 -1.14 -16.62
N TRP A 320 -13.11 -0.64 -15.81
CA TRP A 320 -13.45 -1.25 -14.54
C TRP A 320 -14.22 -2.57 -14.71
N GLU A 321 -13.75 -3.66 -14.09
CA GLU A 321 -14.47 -4.93 -14.01
C GLU A 321 -14.91 -5.20 -12.56
N GLY A 322 -16.19 -5.50 -12.34
CA GLY A 322 -16.68 -5.92 -11.04
C GLY A 322 -16.90 -4.75 -10.07
N VAL A 323 -17.46 -3.66 -10.53
CA VAL A 323 -17.91 -2.53 -9.72
C VAL A 323 -19.10 -1.91 -10.44
N SER A 324 -20.03 -1.29 -9.71
CA SER A 324 -21.17 -0.61 -10.33
C SER A 324 -20.71 0.67 -11.03
N ASP A 325 -21.42 1.05 -12.08
CA ASP A 325 -21.07 2.23 -12.88
C ASP A 325 -21.16 3.51 -12.04
N GLU A 326 -22.12 3.59 -11.12
CA GLU A 326 -22.30 4.74 -10.21
C GLU A 326 -21.14 4.92 -9.23
N LYS A 327 -20.46 3.83 -8.87
CA LYS A 327 -19.37 3.86 -7.87
C LYS A 327 -18.04 4.33 -8.48
N VAL A 328 -17.86 4.17 -9.79
CA VAL A 328 -16.62 4.58 -10.49
C VAL A 328 -16.71 5.96 -11.11
N GLU A 329 -17.89 6.55 -11.08
CA GLU A 329 -18.15 7.88 -11.62
C GLU A 329 -17.44 8.95 -10.79
N GLN A 330 -16.80 9.90 -11.48
CA GLN A 330 -16.11 11.07 -10.91
C GLN A 330 -15.09 10.74 -9.82
N GLN A 331 -14.48 9.56 -9.89
CA GLN A 331 -13.39 9.19 -9.00
C GLN A 331 -12.13 9.98 -9.33
N TYR A 332 -11.34 10.33 -8.31
CA TYR A 332 -10.02 10.92 -8.48
C TYR A 332 -8.95 9.88 -8.15
N LEU A 333 -8.74 8.92 -9.05
CA LEU A 333 -7.91 7.75 -8.80
C LEU A 333 -6.98 7.37 -9.95
N PRO A 334 -5.74 6.96 -9.66
CA PRO A 334 -5.08 7.06 -8.35
C PRO A 334 -4.66 8.49 -8.03
N PHE A 335 -4.43 8.78 -6.75
CA PHE A 335 -3.94 10.08 -6.26
C PHE A 335 -2.52 10.00 -5.68
N THR A 336 -1.84 8.87 -5.87
CA THR A 336 -0.51 8.58 -5.29
C THR A 336 0.59 8.46 -6.35
N THR A 337 0.31 8.85 -7.59
CA THR A 337 1.22 8.69 -8.74
C THR A 337 1.67 10.04 -9.27
N ASP A 338 2.94 10.11 -9.67
CA ASP A 338 3.50 11.27 -10.36
C ASP A 338 2.93 11.44 -11.77
N TYR A 339 3.27 12.58 -12.41
CA TYR A 339 2.90 12.85 -13.79
C TYR A 339 3.49 11.83 -14.77
N ALA A 340 2.62 11.04 -15.42
CA ALA A 340 3.06 10.00 -16.35
C ALA A 340 3.41 10.56 -17.75
N GLY A 341 2.75 11.65 -18.17
CA GLY A 341 2.82 12.26 -19.50
C GLY A 341 2.41 11.33 -20.66
N ILE A 342 1.36 10.53 -20.47
CA ILE A 342 0.59 9.81 -21.48
C ILE A 342 -0.91 9.86 -21.10
N PRO A 343 -1.83 10.27 -22.00
CA PRO A 343 -3.25 10.36 -21.66
C PRO A 343 -3.84 9.03 -21.20
N ALA A 344 -4.52 9.04 -20.05
CA ALA A 344 -5.26 7.87 -19.58
C ALA A 344 -6.60 8.23 -18.94
N VAL A 345 -7.60 7.39 -19.19
CA VAL A 345 -8.98 7.58 -18.72
C VAL A 345 -9.55 6.28 -18.15
N TRP A 346 -10.43 6.41 -17.17
CA TRP A 346 -11.24 5.33 -16.61
C TRP A 346 -12.62 5.29 -17.23
N ILE A 347 -13.09 4.09 -17.54
CA ILE A 347 -14.45 3.85 -18.02
C ILE A 347 -15.12 2.76 -17.18
N ASN A 348 -16.42 2.94 -16.94
CA ASN A 348 -17.25 1.97 -16.25
C ASN A 348 -17.33 0.63 -17.01
N GLY A 349 -17.89 -0.39 -16.36
CA GLY A 349 -17.96 -1.73 -16.93
C GLY A 349 -18.89 -1.80 -18.14
N THR A 350 -20.01 -1.07 -18.11
CA THR A 350 -21.07 -1.11 -19.13
C THR A 350 -20.63 -0.50 -20.45
N ASP A 351 -20.18 0.75 -20.44
CA ASP A 351 -19.65 1.44 -21.62
C ASP A 351 -18.30 0.85 -22.04
N GLY A 352 -17.51 0.40 -21.06
CA GLY A 352 -16.27 -0.31 -21.28
C GLY A 352 -16.40 -1.56 -22.15
N GLN A 353 -17.55 -2.26 -22.15
CA GLN A 353 -17.76 -3.39 -23.06
C GLN A 353 -17.72 -2.99 -24.54
N LYS A 354 -18.21 -1.79 -24.88
CA LYS A 354 -18.15 -1.27 -26.26
C LYS A 354 -16.69 -1.04 -26.67
N VAL A 355 -15.91 -0.42 -25.78
CA VAL A 355 -14.48 -0.16 -25.99
C VAL A 355 -13.68 -1.45 -26.09
N ILE A 356 -13.94 -2.43 -25.23
CA ILE A 356 -13.29 -3.75 -25.27
C ILE A 356 -13.62 -4.48 -26.57
N HIS A 357 -14.88 -4.43 -27.02
CA HIS A 357 -15.27 -5.04 -28.29
C HIS A 357 -14.50 -4.40 -29.45
N ALA A 358 -14.52 -3.08 -29.55
CA ALA A 358 -13.79 -2.31 -30.54
C ALA A 358 -12.29 -2.64 -30.54
N ALA A 359 -11.69 -2.77 -29.35
CA ALA A 359 -10.28 -3.11 -29.19
C ALA A 359 -9.92 -4.55 -29.58
N LYS A 360 -10.88 -5.49 -29.51
CA LYS A 360 -10.69 -6.89 -29.94
C LYS A 360 -10.79 -7.04 -31.45
N VAL A 361 -11.52 -6.16 -32.12
CA VAL A 361 -11.63 -6.13 -33.59
C VAL A 361 -10.74 -5.07 -34.24
N HIS A 362 -9.86 -4.43 -33.47
CA HIS A 362 -8.89 -3.44 -33.95
C HIS A 362 -9.55 -2.25 -34.66
N GLN A 363 -10.67 -1.75 -34.11
CA GLN A 363 -11.31 -0.52 -34.59
C GLN A 363 -10.46 0.71 -34.27
N GLU A 364 -10.61 1.74 -35.10
CA GLU A 364 -10.07 3.07 -34.82
C GLU A 364 -10.89 3.77 -33.73
N GLY A 365 -10.22 4.47 -32.84
CA GLY A 365 -10.84 5.31 -31.83
C GLY A 365 -10.03 6.58 -31.59
N THR A 366 -10.65 7.55 -30.91
CA THR A 366 -10.00 8.78 -30.47
C THR A 366 -10.20 8.95 -28.97
N VAL A 367 -9.12 9.24 -28.24
CA VAL A 367 -9.18 9.63 -26.83
C VAL A 367 -8.92 11.12 -26.73
N ILE A 368 -9.83 11.85 -26.08
CA ILE A 368 -9.65 13.27 -25.74
C ILE A 368 -9.50 13.34 -24.22
N LEU A 369 -8.45 14.02 -23.76
CA LEU A 369 -8.20 14.33 -22.36
C LEU A 369 -7.55 15.73 -22.28
N GLU A 370 -8.38 16.77 -22.26
CA GLU A 370 -7.91 18.14 -22.08
C GLU A 370 -7.72 18.42 -20.60
N ALA A 371 -6.58 18.98 -20.23
CA ALA A 371 -6.26 19.33 -18.85
C ALA A 371 -5.37 20.58 -18.79
N ASP A 372 -5.54 21.35 -17.71
CA ASP A 372 -4.67 22.48 -17.40
C ASP A 372 -3.51 22.02 -16.52
N VAL A 373 -2.30 22.43 -16.90
CA VAL A 373 -1.11 22.32 -16.04
C VAL A 373 -0.76 23.71 -15.52
N GLN A 374 -1.03 23.94 -14.26
CA GLN A 374 -0.62 25.15 -13.56
C GLN A 374 0.77 24.91 -12.94
N LYS A 375 1.78 25.60 -13.48
CA LYS A 375 3.13 25.60 -12.91
C LYS A 375 3.15 26.34 -11.59
N ASP A 376 3.91 25.79 -10.64
CA ASP A 376 4.13 26.38 -9.31
C ASP A 376 2.81 26.78 -8.60
N ALA A 377 1.78 25.94 -8.72
CA ALA A 377 0.50 26.14 -8.04
C ALA A 377 0.74 26.21 -6.51
N PRO A 378 0.31 27.28 -5.84
CA PRO A 378 0.56 27.45 -4.42
C PRO A 378 -0.40 26.60 -3.59
N THR A 379 0.12 26.10 -2.47
CA THR A 379 -0.66 25.53 -1.37
C THR A 379 0.14 25.73 -0.07
N GLU A 380 -0.51 25.61 1.08
CA GLU A 380 0.19 25.71 2.35
C GLU A 380 -0.30 24.67 3.35
N SER A 381 0.52 24.40 4.36
CA SER A 381 0.07 23.85 5.63
C SER A 381 0.20 24.95 6.67
N PHE A 382 -0.75 25.02 7.59
CA PHE A 382 -0.65 25.92 8.74
C PHE A 382 -0.79 25.14 10.03
N TYR A 383 -0.21 25.67 11.11
CA TYR A 383 -0.31 25.07 12.42
C TYR A 383 -0.33 26.11 13.53
N VAL A 384 -0.99 25.74 14.63
CA VAL A 384 -1.04 26.52 15.86
C VAL A 384 -0.21 25.81 16.92
N LYS A 385 0.60 26.56 17.65
CA LYS A 385 1.31 26.06 18.82
C LYS A 385 0.66 26.58 20.10
N ILE A 386 0.12 25.66 20.90
CA ILE A 386 -0.40 25.97 22.24
C ILE A 386 0.62 25.48 23.27
N GLU A 387 1.20 26.41 24.01
CA GLU A 387 2.24 26.11 24.99
C GLU A 387 1.68 25.37 26.22
N GLY A 388 2.01 24.08 26.33
CA GLY A 388 1.65 23.25 27.47
C GLY A 388 2.38 23.63 28.76
N ARG A 389 1.86 23.16 29.90
CA ARG A 389 2.52 23.30 31.21
C ARG A 389 3.79 22.43 31.31
N ASN A 390 3.76 21.23 30.73
CA ASN A 390 4.93 20.38 30.60
C ASN A 390 5.69 20.76 29.32
N LYS A 391 6.93 21.23 29.46
CA LYS A 391 7.77 21.65 28.32
C LYS A 391 8.56 20.52 27.68
N ASN A 392 8.54 19.32 28.28
CA ASN A 392 9.28 18.15 27.80
C ASN A 392 8.43 17.23 26.93
N GLU A 393 7.16 17.57 26.70
CA GLU A 393 6.21 16.77 25.93
C GLU A 393 5.56 17.64 24.86
N SER A 394 5.20 17.01 23.74
CA SER A 394 4.45 17.65 22.65
C SER A 394 3.37 16.69 22.18
N ILE A 395 2.19 17.23 21.91
CA ILE A 395 1.06 16.50 21.33
C ILE A 395 0.84 17.12 19.95
N ILE A 396 0.86 16.29 18.92
CA ILE A 396 0.53 16.68 17.56
C ILE A 396 -0.85 16.12 17.25
N VAL A 397 -1.76 17.00 16.86
CA VAL A 397 -3.06 16.65 16.28
C VAL A 397 -3.01 17.20 14.86
N ASN A 398 -3.22 16.33 13.87
CA ASN A 398 -3.11 16.68 12.47
C ASN A 398 -4.25 16.05 11.67
N THR A 399 -4.59 16.72 10.57
CA THR A 399 -5.57 16.36 9.54
C THR A 399 -5.10 17.01 8.23
N HIS A 400 -5.79 16.78 7.13
CA HIS A 400 -5.57 17.47 5.86
C HIS A 400 -6.81 18.24 5.41
N THR A 401 -6.59 19.28 4.58
CA THR A 401 -7.63 20.22 4.14
C THR A 401 -8.10 19.99 2.71
N ASP A 402 -7.34 19.22 1.93
CA ASP A 402 -7.69 18.84 0.58
C ASP A 402 -8.62 17.63 0.54
N GLY A 403 -9.40 17.52 -0.53
CA GLY A 403 -10.37 16.45 -0.74
C GLY A 403 -11.32 16.79 -1.87
N VAL A 404 -11.81 15.78 -2.58
CA VAL A 404 -12.67 16.03 -3.77
C VAL A 404 -14.13 16.28 -3.42
N ASN A 405 -14.58 15.89 -2.22
CA ASN A 405 -15.96 16.04 -1.78
C ASN A 405 -16.09 16.04 -0.24
N VAL A 406 -17.33 16.07 0.27
CA VAL A 406 -17.62 16.11 1.71
C VAL A 406 -17.35 14.79 2.45
N ILE A 407 -17.39 13.65 1.75
CA ILE A 407 -17.12 12.33 2.34
C ILE A 407 -15.63 12.16 2.63
N GLU A 408 -14.79 12.85 1.87
CA GLU A 408 -13.34 12.94 2.07
C GLU A 408 -12.92 14.10 2.98
N GLU A 409 -13.85 14.70 3.73
CA GLU A 409 -13.48 15.61 4.83
C GLU A 409 -12.77 14.81 5.94
N ASP A 410 -11.56 15.22 6.29
CA ASP A 410 -10.67 14.46 7.18
C ASP A 410 -10.58 15.01 8.62
N GLY A 411 -11.47 15.96 8.98
CA GLY A 411 -11.57 16.51 10.33
C GLY A 411 -10.95 17.89 10.52
N ALA A 412 -10.59 18.60 9.46
CA ALA A 412 -10.13 19.99 9.51
C ALA A 412 -11.16 20.90 10.19
N ILE A 413 -12.45 20.68 9.93
CA ILE A 413 -13.51 21.44 10.60
C ILE A 413 -13.64 21.02 12.07
N GLY A 414 -13.47 19.73 12.36
CA GLY A 414 -13.51 19.20 13.73
C GLY A 414 -12.32 19.63 14.60
N MET A 415 -11.27 20.19 14.00
CA MET A 415 -10.12 20.75 14.71
C MET A 415 -10.30 22.22 15.13
N LEU A 416 -11.25 22.95 14.52
CA LEU A 416 -11.74 24.24 15.04
C LEU A 416 -12.51 24.02 16.35
#